data_AF-A0A2H9PGM5-F1
#
_entry.id   AF-A0A2H9PGM5-F1
#
_cell.length_a   1.000
_cell.length_b   1.000
_cell.length_c   1.000
_cell.angle_alpha   90.00
_cell.angle_beta   90.00
_cell.angle_gamma   90.00
#
_symmetry.space_group_name_H-M   'P 1'
#
loop_
_entity.id
_entity.type
_entity.pdbx_description
1 polymer ?
#
loop_
_entity_poly.entity_id
_entity_poly.type
_entity_poly.pdbx_seq_one_letter_code
_entity_poly.pdbx_strand_id
1 'polypeptide(L)'
;MIFVTVGTDTHQFDRLIKAMDDLVKKKATKEKVVAQIGNSTYEPKNFEYFRFKPYEEVEELTKKSNFVISHAGAGSIMLALENKKPVIVVPRLKKYDEHVNDHQIEITKELEKQGRILGVYDISELKEKINKVEKMKSKSFPKPRIPGIIENFIKSSF
;
A
#
# COMPACT_ATOMS: atom_id res chain seq x y z
N MET A 1 -10.38 -1.87 9.50
CA MET A 1 -9.23 -2.72 9.14
C MET A 1 -8.29 -1.98 8.20
N ILE A 2 -6.99 -2.16 8.32
CA ILE A 2 -5.96 -1.77 7.35
C ILE A 2 -5.61 -3.01 6.53
N PHE A 3 -5.61 -2.89 5.20
CA PHE A 3 -5.09 -3.95 4.33
C PHE A 3 -3.73 -3.55 3.77
N VAL A 4 -2.71 -4.37 3.99
CA VAL A 4 -1.34 -4.14 3.49
C VAL A 4 -1.06 -5.14 2.38
N THR A 5 -0.55 -4.70 1.23
CA THR A 5 -0.20 -5.60 0.13
C THR A 5 1.11 -5.25 -0.56
N VAL A 6 2.00 -6.25 -0.64
CA VAL A 6 3.26 -6.16 -1.38
C VAL A 6 3.19 -6.78 -2.78
N GLY A 7 1.97 -7.08 -3.26
CA GLY A 7 1.73 -7.64 -4.59
C GLY A 7 2.27 -9.06 -4.78
N THR A 8 2.49 -9.40 -6.05
CA THR A 8 3.01 -10.71 -6.49
C THR A 8 4.45 -10.64 -6.99
N ASP A 9 5.10 -9.48 -6.83
CA ASP A 9 6.48 -9.27 -7.22
C ASP A 9 7.44 -10.24 -6.49
N THR A 10 8.46 -10.71 -7.17
CA THR A 10 9.42 -11.71 -6.67
C THR A 10 10.36 -11.18 -5.60
N HIS A 11 10.62 -9.88 -5.54
CA HIS A 11 11.49 -9.33 -4.51
C HIS A 11 10.78 -9.26 -3.16
N GLN A 12 11.58 -9.42 -2.09
CA GLN A 12 11.12 -9.26 -0.71
C GLN A 12 10.72 -7.80 -0.43
N PHE A 13 9.84 -7.58 0.55
CA PHE A 13 9.59 -6.25 1.06
C PHE A 13 9.47 -6.19 2.60
N ASP A 14 10.45 -6.81 3.25
CA ASP A 14 10.59 -6.88 4.70
C ASP A 14 10.50 -5.50 5.38
N ARG A 15 11.03 -4.45 4.76
CA ARG A 15 11.03 -3.10 5.33
C ARG A 15 9.62 -2.62 5.66
N LEU A 16 8.66 -2.83 4.77
CA LEU A 16 7.27 -2.46 5.01
C LEU A 16 6.65 -3.34 6.09
N ILE A 17 6.86 -4.65 6.01
CA ILE A 17 6.23 -5.60 6.94
C ILE A 17 6.74 -5.40 8.38
N LYS A 18 8.07 -5.25 8.56
CA LYS A 18 8.70 -4.95 9.86
C LYS A 18 8.21 -3.62 10.43
N ALA A 19 8.14 -2.58 9.60
CA ALA A 19 7.64 -1.28 10.05
C ALA A 19 6.18 -1.35 10.51
N MET A 20 5.33 -2.08 9.79
CA MET A 20 3.95 -2.30 10.22
C MET A 20 3.88 -3.10 11.53
N ASP A 21 4.71 -4.13 11.69
CA ASP A 21 4.69 -4.97 12.90
C ASP A 21 5.11 -4.16 14.14
N ASP A 22 6.12 -3.32 14.00
CA ASP A 22 6.54 -2.39 15.05
C ASP A 22 5.46 -1.35 15.40
N LEU A 23 4.71 -0.86 14.40
CA LEU A 23 3.63 0.09 14.63
C LEU A 23 2.45 -0.56 15.38
N VAL A 24 2.08 -1.79 15.01
CA VAL A 24 1.02 -2.54 15.70
C VAL A 24 1.46 -2.88 17.12
N LYS A 25 2.71 -3.36 17.31
CA LYS A 25 3.30 -3.62 18.64
C LYS A 25 3.23 -2.40 19.55
N LYS A 26 3.52 -1.20 19.01
CA LYS A 26 3.47 0.08 19.74
C LYS A 26 2.05 0.63 19.90
N LYS A 27 1.02 -0.08 19.45
CA LYS A 27 -0.39 0.35 19.45
C LYS A 27 -0.57 1.72 18.76
N ALA A 28 0.20 1.96 17.71
CA ALA A 28 0.18 3.23 16.97
C ALA A 28 -1.06 3.39 16.09
N THR A 29 -1.80 2.31 15.84
CA THR A 29 -3.12 2.29 15.22
C THR A 29 -4.08 1.44 16.06
N LYS A 30 -5.37 1.79 16.02
CA LYS A 30 -6.45 1.00 16.65
C LYS A 30 -7.10 0.02 15.67
N GLU A 31 -6.75 0.10 14.39
CA GLU A 31 -7.33 -0.71 13.34
C GLU A 31 -6.69 -2.10 13.31
N LYS A 32 -7.51 -3.14 13.10
CA LYS A 32 -6.98 -4.47 12.76
C LYS A 32 -6.17 -4.40 11.48
N VAL A 33 -5.02 -5.06 11.43
CA VAL A 33 -4.15 -5.13 10.25
C VAL A 33 -4.21 -6.54 9.66
N VAL A 34 -4.37 -6.64 8.34
CA VAL A 34 -4.23 -7.87 7.58
C VAL A 34 -3.25 -7.59 6.43
N ALA A 35 -2.25 -8.44 6.25
CA ALA A 35 -1.23 -8.23 5.21
C ALA A 35 -1.07 -9.40 4.23
N GLN A 36 -1.00 -9.07 2.95
CA GLN A 36 -0.35 -9.91 1.94
C GLN A 36 1.15 -9.61 1.95
N ILE A 37 1.96 -10.56 2.41
CA ILE A 37 3.42 -10.41 2.56
C ILE A 37 4.22 -10.94 1.36
N GLY A 38 3.57 -11.62 0.41
CA GLY A 38 4.20 -12.13 -0.81
C GLY A 38 5.48 -12.93 -0.54
N ASN A 39 6.55 -12.55 -1.23
CA ASN A 39 7.89 -13.15 -1.12
C ASN A 39 8.76 -12.50 -0.02
N SER A 40 8.18 -11.68 0.86
CA SER A 40 8.91 -11.18 2.02
C SER A 40 9.33 -12.34 2.92
N THR A 41 10.52 -12.21 3.52
CA THR A 41 11.11 -13.24 4.37
C THR A 41 10.71 -13.08 5.82
N TYR A 42 10.39 -11.85 6.23
CA TYR A 42 9.92 -11.55 7.58
C TYR A 42 8.45 -11.92 7.77
N GLU A 43 8.18 -12.69 8.81
CA GLU A 43 6.82 -13.04 9.24
C GLU A 43 6.39 -12.18 10.45
N PRO A 44 5.30 -11.41 10.32
CA PRO A 44 4.86 -10.48 11.36
C PRO A 44 4.26 -11.23 12.56
N LYS A 45 4.42 -10.67 13.76
CA LYS A 45 4.00 -11.30 15.02
C LYS A 45 2.74 -10.69 15.63
N ASN A 46 2.38 -9.47 15.23
CA ASN A 46 1.34 -8.69 15.89
C ASN A 46 0.07 -8.54 15.05
N PHE A 47 0.02 -9.11 13.84
CA PHE A 47 -1.14 -9.02 12.96
C PHE A 47 -1.27 -10.22 12.01
N GLU A 48 -2.47 -10.38 11.43
CA GLU A 48 -2.78 -11.49 10.52
C GLU A 48 -2.11 -11.31 9.15
N TYR A 49 -1.56 -12.39 8.61
CA TYR A 49 -0.89 -12.34 7.31
C TYR A 49 -1.18 -13.57 6.44
N PHE A 50 -0.96 -13.40 5.14
CA PHE A 50 -0.90 -14.48 4.17
C PHE A 50 0.13 -14.13 3.09
N ARG A 51 0.65 -15.13 2.38
CA ARG A 51 1.59 -14.90 1.27
C ARG A 51 0.86 -14.55 -0.02
N PHE A 52 -0.04 -15.45 -0.44
CA PHE A 52 -0.84 -15.31 -1.64
C PHE A 52 -2.25 -15.83 -1.39
N LYS A 53 -3.24 -15.21 -2.05
CA LYS A 53 -4.64 -15.60 -2.07
C LYS A 53 -5.19 -15.39 -3.48
N PRO A 54 -6.30 -16.06 -3.85
CA PRO A 54 -7.05 -15.74 -5.06
C PRO A 54 -7.39 -14.26 -5.15
N TYR A 55 -7.50 -13.76 -6.38
CA TYR A 55 -7.76 -12.34 -6.65
C TYR A 55 -9.04 -11.85 -5.96
N GLU A 56 -10.09 -12.68 -5.96
CA GLU A 56 -11.39 -12.39 -5.38
C GLU A 56 -11.29 -12.14 -3.87
N GLU A 57 -10.42 -12.88 -3.18
CA GLU A 57 -10.19 -12.68 -1.75
C GLU A 57 -9.38 -11.40 -1.47
N VAL A 58 -8.41 -11.06 -2.32
CA VAL A 58 -7.64 -9.82 -2.23
C VAL A 58 -8.54 -8.60 -2.50
N GLU A 59 -9.42 -8.71 -3.48
CA GLU A 59 -10.45 -7.70 -3.77
C GLU A 59 -11.41 -7.53 -2.58
N GLU A 60 -11.87 -8.62 -1.99
CA GLU A 60 -12.77 -8.58 -0.84
C GLU A 60 -12.11 -7.95 0.40
N LEU A 61 -10.83 -8.27 0.66
CA LEU A 61 -10.04 -7.61 1.70
C LEU A 61 -9.88 -6.11 1.42
N THR A 62 -9.66 -5.73 0.16
CA THR A 62 -9.59 -4.34 -0.28
C THR A 62 -10.93 -3.63 -0.02
N LYS A 63 -12.06 -4.22 -0.40
CA LYS A 63 -13.42 -3.71 -0.17
C LYS A 63 -13.75 -3.53 1.31
N LYS A 64 -13.35 -4.48 2.16
CA LYS A 64 -13.55 -4.42 3.63
C LYS A 64 -12.56 -3.50 4.35
N SER A 65 -11.46 -3.12 3.71
CA SER A 65 -10.47 -2.23 4.31
C SER A 65 -11.03 -0.81 4.48
N ASN A 66 -10.55 -0.13 5.52
CA ASN A 66 -10.79 1.29 5.71
C ASN A 66 -9.78 2.14 4.93
N PHE A 67 -8.59 1.60 4.66
CA PHE A 67 -7.59 2.10 3.72
C PHE A 67 -6.59 0.98 3.40
N VAL A 68 -5.85 1.18 2.31
CA VAL A 68 -4.86 0.22 1.81
C VAL A 68 -3.45 0.81 1.92
N ILE A 69 -2.47 -0.01 2.26
CA ILE A 69 -1.04 0.30 2.16
C ILE A 69 -0.44 -0.61 1.10
N SER A 70 0.19 -0.04 0.07
CA SER A 70 0.71 -0.80 -1.08
C SER A 70 2.14 -0.43 -1.45
N HIS A 71 2.90 -1.40 -1.96
CA HIS A 71 4.28 -1.26 -2.44
C HIS A 71 4.48 -0.49 -3.76
N ALA A 72 3.51 0.30 -4.18
CA ALA A 72 3.43 0.91 -5.52
C ALA A 72 3.10 -0.03 -6.69
N GLY A 73 2.60 -1.25 -6.42
CA GLY A 73 2.06 -2.12 -7.46
C GLY A 73 0.84 -1.50 -8.12
N ALA A 74 0.91 -1.24 -9.44
CA ALA A 74 -0.13 -0.54 -10.19
C ALA A 74 -1.52 -1.18 -10.00
N GLY A 75 -1.62 -2.51 -10.13
CA GLY A 75 -2.88 -3.24 -9.95
C GLY A 75 -3.48 -3.07 -8.54
N SER A 76 -2.66 -3.16 -7.50
CA SER A 76 -3.11 -2.96 -6.12
C SER A 76 -3.58 -1.53 -5.84
N ILE A 77 -2.88 -0.53 -6.40
CA ILE A 77 -3.29 0.87 -6.30
C ILE A 77 -4.63 1.06 -7.01
N MET A 78 -4.77 0.57 -8.25
CA MET A 78 -6.00 0.72 -9.02
C MET A 78 -7.19 0.09 -8.33
N LEU A 79 -7.03 -1.16 -7.87
CA LEU A 79 -8.08 -1.87 -7.14
C LEU A 79 -8.55 -1.09 -5.91
N ALA A 80 -7.64 -0.48 -5.17
CA ALA A 80 -7.98 0.34 -4.01
C ALA A 80 -8.70 1.64 -4.41
N LEU A 81 -8.24 2.33 -5.46
CA LEU A 81 -8.85 3.57 -5.97
C LEU A 81 -10.26 3.32 -6.54
N GLU A 82 -10.46 2.24 -7.30
CA GLU A 82 -11.76 1.83 -7.83
C GLU A 82 -12.76 1.52 -6.72
N ASN A 83 -12.28 0.88 -5.64
CA ASN A 83 -13.05 0.64 -4.42
C ASN A 83 -13.12 1.86 -3.48
N LYS A 84 -12.71 3.05 -3.95
CA LYS A 84 -12.77 4.34 -3.24
C LYS A 84 -12.08 4.31 -1.88
N LYS A 85 -11.00 3.53 -1.76
CA LYS A 85 -10.20 3.42 -0.55
C LYS A 85 -9.10 4.47 -0.56
N PRO A 86 -8.84 5.16 0.56
CA PRO A 86 -7.60 5.88 0.73
C PRO A 86 -6.42 4.92 0.55
N VAL A 87 -5.36 5.38 -0.10
CA VAL A 87 -4.18 4.56 -0.38
C VAL A 87 -2.94 5.26 0.15
N ILE A 88 -2.14 4.53 0.92
CA ILE A 88 -0.78 4.90 1.27
C ILE A 88 0.15 4.05 0.40
N VAL A 89 1.07 4.69 -0.30
CA VAL A 89 2.01 4.01 -1.19
C VAL A 89 3.41 4.11 -0.60
N VAL A 90 4.05 2.96 -0.41
CA VAL A 90 5.42 2.83 0.06
C VAL A 90 6.23 2.21 -1.07
N PRO A 91 6.84 2.99 -1.98
CA PRO A 91 7.60 2.44 -3.09
C PRO A 91 8.77 1.60 -2.57
N ARG A 92 9.06 0.52 -3.31
CA ARG A 92 10.31 -0.21 -3.15
C ARG A 92 11.44 0.64 -3.69
N LEU A 93 12.60 0.55 -3.05
CA LEU A 93 13.75 1.38 -3.42
C LEU A 93 14.93 0.52 -3.78
N LYS A 94 15.64 0.89 -4.85
CA LYS A 94 16.84 0.19 -5.29
C LYS A 94 17.92 0.12 -4.20
N LYS A 95 18.05 1.18 -3.38
CA LYS A 95 19.02 1.25 -2.28
C LYS A 95 18.83 0.16 -1.20
N TYR A 96 17.69 -0.51 -1.17
CA TYR A 96 17.38 -1.61 -0.25
C TYR A 96 17.32 -2.97 -0.94
N ASP A 97 17.72 -3.05 -2.22
CA ASP A 97 17.62 -4.26 -3.05
C ASP A 97 16.18 -4.80 -3.14
N GLU A 98 15.19 -3.91 -3.05
CA GLU A 98 13.77 -4.24 -3.12
C GLU A 98 13.24 -4.17 -4.57
N HIS A 99 13.99 -3.51 -5.48
CA HIS A 99 13.61 -3.33 -6.87
C HIS A 99 14.81 -2.96 -7.76
N VAL A 100 14.71 -3.24 -9.06
CA VAL A 100 15.78 -3.00 -10.04
C VAL A 100 15.94 -1.52 -10.45
N ASN A 101 14.87 -0.73 -10.32
CA ASN A 101 14.81 0.70 -10.66
C ASN A 101 13.89 1.47 -9.69
N ASP A 102 13.97 2.80 -9.74
CA ASP A 102 13.18 3.69 -8.87
C ASP A 102 11.94 4.30 -9.58
N HIS A 103 11.49 3.71 -10.70
CA HIS A 103 10.32 4.21 -11.46
C HIS A 103 9.03 4.21 -10.61
N GLN A 104 8.96 3.34 -9.60
CA GLN A 104 7.86 3.31 -8.63
C GLN A 104 7.70 4.64 -7.88
N ILE A 105 8.79 5.39 -7.68
CA ILE A 105 8.76 6.71 -7.03
C ILE A 105 8.03 7.72 -7.91
N GLU A 106 8.25 7.70 -9.22
CA GLU A 106 7.65 8.66 -10.16
C GLU A 106 6.13 8.50 -10.21
N ILE A 107 5.65 7.26 -10.30
CA ILE A 107 4.22 6.93 -10.26
C ILE A 107 3.60 7.39 -8.94
N THR A 108 4.29 7.10 -7.83
CA THR A 108 3.84 7.51 -6.49
C THR A 108 3.70 9.03 -6.41
N LYS A 109 4.70 9.78 -6.89
CA LYS A 109 4.68 11.25 -6.91
C LYS A 109 3.55 11.81 -7.77
N GLU A 110 3.31 11.26 -8.95
CA GLU A 110 2.27 11.75 -9.85
C GLU A 110 0.87 11.52 -9.26
N LEU A 111 0.61 10.34 -8.70
CA LEU A 111 -0.66 10.04 -8.03
C LEU A 111 -0.86 10.88 -6.75
N GLU A 112 0.21 11.14 -6.00
CA GLU A 112 0.19 12.00 -4.82
C GLU A 112 -0.11 13.46 -5.20
N LYS A 113 0.51 13.99 -6.27
CA LYS A 113 0.25 15.33 -6.82
C LYS A 113 -1.20 15.51 -7.24
N GLN A 114 -1.82 14.45 -7.75
CA GLN A 114 -3.24 14.42 -8.10
C GLN A 114 -4.17 14.29 -6.88
N GLY A 115 -3.63 14.22 -5.67
CA GLY A 115 -4.38 14.10 -4.42
C GLY A 115 -5.05 12.74 -4.23
N ARG A 116 -4.60 11.70 -4.95
CA ARG A 116 -5.25 10.38 -4.96
C ARG A 116 -4.71 9.44 -3.91
N ILE A 117 -3.42 9.54 -3.61
CA ILE A 117 -2.71 8.68 -2.67
C ILE A 117 -1.81 9.52 -1.75
N LEU A 118 -1.28 8.90 -0.68
CA LEU A 118 -0.23 9.46 0.16
C LEU A 118 1.07 8.65 -0.03
N GLY A 119 2.15 9.30 -0.43
CA GLY A 119 3.46 8.68 -0.58
C GLY A 119 4.22 8.59 0.75
N VAL A 120 4.98 7.50 0.93
CA VAL A 120 5.91 7.27 2.04
C VAL A 120 7.28 6.97 1.43
N TYR A 121 8.13 7.99 1.31
CA TYR A 121 9.46 7.85 0.68
C TYR A 121 10.52 7.43 1.71
N ASP A 122 10.35 7.83 2.96
CA ASP A 122 11.07 7.31 4.11
C ASP A 122 10.11 6.49 5.01
N ILE A 123 10.53 5.30 5.43
CA ILE A 123 9.68 4.41 6.24
C ILE A 123 9.30 5.02 7.59
N SER A 124 10.10 5.96 8.12
CA SER A 124 9.79 6.69 9.35
C SER A 124 8.51 7.55 9.24
N GLU A 125 8.15 7.98 8.03
CA GLU A 125 6.93 8.75 7.77
C GLU A 125 5.65 7.90 7.84
N LEU A 126 5.76 6.57 7.79
CA LEU A 126 4.61 5.66 7.68
C LEU A 126 3.58 5.90 8.80
N LYS A 127 4.06 6.09 10.03
CA LYS A 127 3.20 6.41 11.19
C LYS A 127 2.41 7.69 10.98
N GLU A 128 3.06 8.72 10.47
CA GLU A 128 2.42 10.01 10.23
C GLU A 128 1.32 9.89 9.17
N LYS A 129 1.61 9.22 8.05
CA LYS A 129 0.62 9.03 6.97
C LYS A 129 -0.57 8.20 7.43
N ILE A 130 -0.36 7.13 8.23
CA ILE A 130 -1.44 6.35 8.84
C ILE A 130 -2.34 7.25 9.71
N ASN A 131 -1.75 8.03 10.62
CA ASN A 131 -2.49 8.96 11.46
C ASN A 131 -3.26 10.00 10.64
N LYS A 132 -2.67 10.47 9.54
CA LYS A 132 -3.31 11.43 8.63
C LYS A 132 -4.57 10.82 8.00
N VAL A 133 -4.49 9.58 7.50
CA VAL A 133 -5.65 8.87 6.92
C VAL A 133 -6.71 8.60 7.97
N GLU A 134 -6.34 8.14 9.16
CA GLU A 134 -7.28 7.89 10.25
C GLU A 134 -8.02 9.17 10.67
N LYS A 135 -7.33 10.30 10.76
CA LYS A 135 -7.96 11.61 11.01
C LYS A 135 -8.88 12.03 9.86
N MET A 136 -8.50 11.79 8.61
CA MET A 136 -9.34 12.12 7.44
C MET A 136 -10.62 11.28 7.37
N LYS A 137 -10.66 10.06 7.90
CA LYS A 137 -11.92 9.29 7.98
C LYS A 137 -13.01 10.03 8.77
N SER A 138 -12.63 10.86 9.74
CA SER A 138 -13.59 11.70 10.48
C SER A 138 -14.15 12.87 9.65
N LYS A 139 -13.54 13.19 8.50
CA LYS A 139 -13.91 14.28 7.60
C LYS A 139 -13.88 13.79 6.15
N SER A 140 -14.94 13.09 5.73
CA SER A 140 -15.28 12.70 4.34
C SER A 140 -14.13 12.79 3.32
N PHE A 141 -13.47 11.65 3.03
CA PHE A 141 -12.43 11.58 2.00
C PHE A 141 -12.99 12.00 0.62
N PRO A 142 -12.32 12.88 -0.15
CA PRO A 142 -12.71 13.14 -1.53
C PRO A 142 -12.63 11.82 -2.31
N LYS A 143 -13.75 11.36 -2.87
CA LYS A 143 -13.80 10.11 -3.64
C LYS A 143 -12.77 10.19 -4.77
N PRO A 144 -11.73 9.32 -4.79
CA PRO A 144 -10.74 9.37 -5.85
C PRO A 144 -11.45 9.11 -7.20
N ARG A 145 -11.31 10.06 -8.13
CA ARG A 145 -11.77 9.87 -9.52
C ARG A 145 -10.77 8.97 -10.24
N ILE A 146 -11.25 7.86 -10.79
CA ILE A 146 -10.48 6.94 -11.65
C ILE A 146 -9.91 7.77 -12.83
N PRO A 147 -8.59 7.83 -13.05
CA PRO A 147 -8.02 8.55 -14.18
C PRO A 147 -7.94 7.65 -15.42
N GLY A 148 -8.29 8.18 -16.59
CA GLY A 148 -7.98 7.56 -17.90
C GLY A 148 -6.48 7.54 -18.27
N ILE A 149 -5.57 7.77 -17.33
CA ILE A 149 -4.12 7.94 -17.56
C ILE A 149 -3.34 6.62 -17.32
N ILE A 150 -3.90 5.65 -16.59
CA ILE A 150 -3.17 4.40 -16.27
C ILE A 150 -3.16 3.40 -17.44
N GLU A 151 -4.08 3.49 -18.40
CA GLU A 151 -4.05 2.62 -19.60
C GLU A 151 -2.76 2.78 -20.40
N ASN A 152 -2.20 3.99 -20.49
CA ASN A 152 -0.95 4.23 -21.21
C ASN A 152 0.28 3.70 -20.45
N PHE A 153 0.20 3.58 -19.13
CA PHE A 153 1.33 3.14 -18.31
C PHE A 153 1.44 1.61 -18.26
N ILE A 154 0.29 0.91 -18.22
CA ILE A 154 0.24 -0.56 -18.35
C ILE A 154 0.78 -0.98 -19.73
N LYS A 155 0.50 -0.22 -20.80
CA LYS A 155 1.03 -0.50 -22.15
C LYS A 155 2.53 -0.26 -22.32
N SER A 156 3.16 0.52 -21.44
CA SER A 156 4.60 0.87 -21.54
C SER A 156 5.49 0.05 -20.59
N SER A 157 4.91 -0.80 -19.74
CA SER A 157 5.64 -1.61 -18.73
C SER A 157 5.64 -3.11 -19.07
N PHE A 158 5.23 -3.48 -20.28
CA PHE A 158 5.37 -4.80 -20.88
C PHE A 158 6.13 -4.69 -22.19
#